data_AF-A0A1H9SDM9-F1
#
_entry.id   AF-A0A1H9SDM9-F1
#
_cell.length_a   1.000
_cell.length_b   1.000
_cell.length_c   1.000
_cell.angle_alpha   90.00
_cell.angle_beta   90.00
_cell.angle_gamma   90.00
#
_symmetry.space_group_name_H-M   'P 1'
#
loop_
_entity.id
_entity.type
_entity.pdbx_description
1 polymer ?
#
loop_
_entity_poly.entity_id
_entity_poly.type
_entity_poly.pdbx_seq_one_letter_code
_entity_poly.pdbx_strand_id
1 'polypeptide(L)'
;MGDILVRDVDDLAISKIEEAAKKEKVSRQVYLKSLLERVAYYDAFIEERDRFEKVVMASQKQMEQYLLQQSELYESVSRIESMLYLLLDSDAEEINQQLTELIGKGVK
;
A
#
# COMPACT_ATOMS: atom_id res chain seq x y z
N MET A 1 -21.34 20.84 26.68
CA MET A 1 -20.93 19.57 27.31
C MET A 1 -21.72 19.42 28.60
N GLY A 2 -22.43 18.31 28.79
CA GLY A 2 -23.20 18.04 30.00
C GLY A 2 -22.37 17.25 31.00
N ASP A 3 -22.57 17.52 32.29
CA ASP A 3 -21.97 16.73 33.36
C ASP A 3 -22.75 15.41 33.53
N ILE A 4 -22.03 14.30 33.65
CA ILE A 4 -22.61 12.97 33.85
C ILE A 4 -22.30 12.50 35.27
N LEU A 5 -23.35 12.25 36.04
CA LEU A 5 -23.24 11.65 37.37
C LEU A 5 -23.52 10.15 37.28
N VAL A 6 -22.49 9.34 37.52
CA VAL A 6 -22.63 7.88 37.62
C VAL A 6 -22.87 7.51 39.08
N ARG A 7 -23.98 6.81 39.36
CA ARG A 7 -24.38 6.36 40.70
C ARG A 7 -24.28 4.85 40.80
N ASP A 8 -24.32 4.34 42.04
CA ASP A 8 -24.36 2.91 42.35
C ASP A 8 -23.20 2.12 41.74
N VAL A 9 -22.01 2.72 41.77
CA VAL A 9 -20.77 2.08 41.32
C VAL A 9 -20.21 1.24 42.46
N ASP A 10 -19.85 -0.01 42.15
CA ASP A 10 -19.20 -0.92 43.09
C ASP A 10 -17.87 -0.35 43.62
N ASP A 11 -17.64 -0.48 44.93
CA ASP A 11 -16.45 0.07 45.61
C ASP A 11 -15.13 -0.50 45.07
N LEU A 12 -15.13 -1.76 44.61
CA LEU A 12 -13.97 -2.37 43.97
C LEU A 12 -13.68 -1.71 42.62
N ALA A 13 -14.72 -1.34 41.87
CA ALA A 13 -14.56 -0.63 40.60
C ALA A 13 -13.99 0.77 40.85
N ILE A 14 -14.49 1.49 41.86
CA ILE A 14 -13.96 2.81 42.26
C ILE A 14 -12.46 2.69 42.60
N SER A 15 -12.09 1.70 43.42
CA SER A 15 -10.71 1.49 43.84
C SER A 15 -9.77 1.24 42.66
N LYS A 16 -10.17 0.39 41.71
CA LYS A 16 -9.39 0.11 40.49
C LYS A 16 -9.21 1.35 39.61
N ILE A 17 -10.27 2.15 39.45
CA ILE A 17 -10.20 3.39 38.66
C ILE A 17 -9.23 4.37 39.33
N GLU A 18 -9.26 4.48 40.66
CA GLU A 18 -8.35 5.36 41.40
C GLU A 18 -6.89 4.92 41.30
N GLU A 19 -6.61 3.62 41.40
CA GLU A 19 -5.27 3.08 41.19
C GLU A 19 -4.76 3.36 39.77
N ALA A 20 -5.60 3.15 38.76
CA ALA A 20 -5.25 3.42 37.38
C ALA A 20 -4.97 4.91 37.14
N ALA A 21 -5.82 5.80 37.65
CA ALA A 21 -5.63 7.25 37.57
C ALA A 21 -4.34 7.70 38.28
N LYS A 22 -4.03 7.13 39.45
CA LYS A 22 -2.77 7.38 40.18
C LYS A 22 -1.55 6.95 39.36
N LYS A 23 -1.61 5.78 38.72
CA LYS A 23 -0.52 5.28 37.85
C LYS A 23 -0.24 6.23 36.69
N GLU A 24 -1.27 6.81 36.11
CA GLU A 24 -1.16 7.81 35.04
C GLU A 24 -0.92 9.25 35.54
N LYS A 25 -0.87 9.45 36.86
CA LYS A 25 -0.68 10.76 37.52
C LYS A 25 -1.73 11.81 37.13
N VAL A 26 -2.97 11.38 36.94
CA VAL A 26 -4.11 12.25 36.59
C VAL A 26 -5.22 12.11 37.62
N SER A 27 -6.19 13.03 37.60
CA SER A 27 -7.37 12.90 38.46
C SER A 27 -8.29 11.78 37.96
N ARG A 28 -9.07 11.18 38.87
CA ARG A 28 -10.05 10.15 38.54
C ARG A 28 -11.02 10.58 37.42
N GLN A 29 -11.48 11.83 37.46
CA GLN A 29 -12.38 12.39 36.44
C GLN A 29 -11.70 12.51 35.09
N VAL A 30 -10.45 12.99 35.06
CA VAL A 30 -9.67 13.12 33.82
C VAL A 30 -9.40 11.74 33.22
N TYR A 31 -9.03 10.76 34.05
CA TYR A 31 -8.84 9.38 33.62
C TYR A 31 -10.12 8.80 32.99
N LEU A 32 -11.25 8.87 33.69
CA LEU A 32 -12.53 8.37 33.19
C LEU A 32 -12.96 9.07 31.90
N LYS A 33 -12.79 10.39 31.80
CA LYS A 33 -13.06 11.14 30.58
C LYS A 33 -12.21 10.61 29.42
N SER A 34 -10.91 10.45 29.62
CA SER A 34 -9.99 9.96 28.58
C SER A 34 -10.33 8.54 28.12
N LEU A 35 -10.78 7.70 29.06
CA LEU A 35 -11.21 6.32 28.77
C LEU A 35 -12.48 6.32 27.92
N LEU A 36 -13.48 7.12 28.31
CA LEU A 36 -14.74 7.24 27.58
C LEU A 36 -14.53 7.81 26.18
N GLU A 37 -13.68 8.83 26.04
CA GLU A 37 -13.29 9.36 24.74
C GLU A 37 -12.64 8.27 23.88
N ARG A 38 -11.67 7.53 24.42
CA ARG A 38 -11.00 6.45 23.69
C ARG A 38 -11.97 5.37 23.21
N VAL A 39 -12.94 4.99 24.05
CA VAL A 39 -13.95 3.99 23.70
C VAL A 39 -14.93 4.55 22.66
N ALA A 40 -15.37 5.79 22.81
CA ALA A 40 -16.31 6.43 21.88
C ALA A 40 -15.72 6.58 20.47
N TYR A 41 -14.41 6.81 20.36
CA TYR A 41 -13.72 6.91 19.07
C TYR A 41 -13.18 5.56 18.57
N TYR A 42 -13.36 4.47 19.32
CA TYR A 42 -12.74 3.18 18.97
C TYR A 42 -13.25 2.65 17.63
N ASP A 43 -14.57 2.66 17.40
CA ASP A 43 -15.15 2.15 16.17
C ASP A 43 -14.73 3.00 14.96
N ALA A 44 -14.78 4.34 15.08
CA ALA A 44 -14.31 5.25 14.06
C ALA A 44 -12.81 5.08 13.77
N PHE A 45 -12.00 4.79 14.79
CA PHE A 45 -10.59 4.51 14.65
C PHE A 45 -10.34 3.18 13.91
N ILE A 46 -11.11 2.14 14.21
CA ILE A 46 -11.03 0.85 13.50
C ILE A 46 -11.45 1.01 12.04
N GLU A 47 -12.54 1.72 11.76
CA GLU A 47 -12.98 1.99 10.39
C GLU A 47 -11.94 2.76 9.58
N GLU A 48 -11.34 3.81 10.15
CA GLU A 48 -10.32 4.59 9.46
C GLU A 48 -9.03 3.78 9.26
N ARG A 49 -8.64 2.95 10.24
CA ARG A 49 -7.51 2.03 10.11
C ARG A 49 -7.74 1.02 8.97
N ASP A 50 -8.91 0.40 8.92
CA ASP A 50 -9.24 -0.58 7.88
C ASP A 50 -9.33 0.08 6.49
N ARG A 51 -9.79 1.33 6.42
CA ARG A 51 -9.76 2.14 5.20
C ARG A 51 -8.33 2.42 4.75
N PHE A 52 -7.47 2.83 5.67
CA PHE A 52 -6.06 3.08 5.41
C PHE A 52 -5.35 1.83 4.90
N GLU A 53 -5.57 0.68 5.55
CA GLU A 53 -5.01 -0.61 5.15
C GLU A 53 -5.40 -0.96 3.71
N LYS A 54 -6.68 -0.80 3.33
CA LYS A 54 -7.14 -1.03 1.95
C LYS A 54 -6.42 -0.13 0.94
N VAL A 55 -6.21 1.14 1.26
CA VAL A 55 -5.50 2.09 0.38
C VAL A 55 -4.04 1.67 0.23
N VAL A 56 -3.37 1.30 1.32
CA VAL A 56 -1.97 0.85 1.29
C VAL A 56 -1.84 -0.41 0.45
N MET A 57 -2.69 -1.41 0.67
CA MET A 57 -2.67 -2.65 -0.11
C MET A 57 -2.93 -2.43 -1.60
N ALA A 58 -3.90 -1.57 -1.95
CA ALA A 58 -4.17 -1.22 -3.33
C ALA A 58 -2.98 -0.51 -3.98
N SER A 59 -2.33 0.41 -3.26
CA SER A 59 -1.18 1.16 -3.75
C SER A 59 0.04 0.25 -3.94
N GLN A 60 0.29 -0.67 -3.01
CA GLN A 60 1.35 -1.67 -3.15
C GLN A 60 1.13 -2.53 -4.40
N LYS A 61 -0.09 -3.03 -4.59
CA LYS A 61 -0.44 -3.84 -5.77
C LYS A 61 -0.23 -3.07 -7.08
N GLN A 62 -0.60 -1.80 -7.13
CA GLN A 62 -0.35 -0.95 -8.30
C GLN A 62 1.15 -0.77 -8.56
N MET A 63 1.95 -0.59 -7.52
CA MET A 63 3.39 -0.44 -7.64
C MET A 63 4.06 -1.71 -8.19
N GLU A 64 3.65 -2.89 -7.72
CA GLU A 64 4.10 -4.17 -8.25
C GLU A 64 3.76 -4.33 -9.74
N GLN A 65 2.55 -3.92 -10.14
CA GLN A 65 2.14 -3.93 -11.56
C GLN A 65 2.98 -2.98 -12.41
N TYR A 66 3.27 -1.76 -11.92
CA TYR A 66 4.12 -0.82 -12.64
C TYR A 66 5.54 -1.33 -12.80
N LEU A 67 6.12 -1.96 -11.79
CA LEU A 67 7.45 -2.56 -11.88
C LEU A 67 7.50 -3.67 -12.95
N LEU A 68 6.46 -4.52 -13.01
CA LEU A 68 6.37 -5.56 -14.04
C LEU A 68 6.29 -4.95 -15.44
N GLN A 69 5.38 -4.00 -15.65
CA GLN A 69 5.23 -3.31 -16.94
C GLN A 69 6.52 -2.59 -17.37
N GLN A 70 7.24 -2.00 -16.41
CA GLN A 70 8.51 -1.34 -16.68
C GLN A 70 9.57 -2.34 -17.14
N SER A 71 9.63 -3.53 -16.54
CA SER A 71 10.53 -4.60 -16.97
C SER A 71 10.24 -5.05 -18.40
N GLU A 72 8.96 -5.28 -18.73
CA GLU A 72 8.52 -5.66 -20.08
C GLU A 72 8.85 -4.58 -21.12
N LEU A 73 8.72 -3.31 -20.73
CA LEU A 73 9.10 -2.18 -21.58
C LEU A 73 10.60 -2.16 -21.84
N TYR A 74 11.44 -2.33 -20.82
CA TYR A 74 12.90 -2.38 -20.99
C TYR A 74 13.34 -3.52 -21.91
N GLU A 75 12.74 -4.71 -21.78
CA GLU A 75 13.01 -5.81 -22.71
C GLU A 75 12.60 -5.47 -24.15
N SER A 76 11.47 -4.78 -24.33
CA SER A 76 10.99 -4.37 -25.64
C SER A 76 11.91 -3.33 -26.27
N VAL A 77 12.37 -2.34 -25.50
CA VAL A 77 13.35 -1.34 -25.94
C VAL A 77 14.67 -2.02 -26.31
N SER A 78 15.18 -2.93 -25.47
CA SER A 78 16.43 -3.65 -25.76
C SER A 78 16.34 -4.50 -27.04
N ARG A 79 15.18 -5.11 -27.30
CA ARG A 79 14.91 -5.81 -28.58
C ARG A 79 14.94 -4.85 -29.76
N ILE A 80 14.30 -3.70 -29.66
CA ILE A 80 14.29 -2.68 -30.71
C ILE A 80 15.72 -2.17 -30.97
N GLU A 81 16.48 -1.85 -29.92
CA GLU A 81 17.89 -1.44 -30.04
C GLU A 81 18.71 -2.49 -30.77
N SER A 82 18.55 -3.77 -30.40
CA SER A 82 19.25 -4.88 -31.06
C SER A 82 18.89 -4.99 -32.56
N MET A 83 17.61 -4.81 -32.92
CA MET A 83 17.18 -4.79 -34.32
C MET A 83 17.76 -3.59 -35.09
N LEU A 84 17.83 -2.42 -34.46
CA LEU A 84 18.41 -1.22 -35.07
C LEU A 84 19.92 -1.39 -35.31
N TYR A 85 20.66 -1.99 -34.36
CA TYR A 85 22.06 -2.33 -34.56
C TYR A 85 22.25 -3.25 -35.76
N LEU A 86 21.45 -4.31 -35.89
CA LEU A 86 21.52 -5.19 -37.06
C LEU A 86 21.25 -4.44 -38.37
N LEU A 87 20.26 -3.54 -38.40
CA LEU A 87 19.93 -2.75 -39.60
C LEU A 87 20.98 -1.68 -39.94
N LEU A 88 21.74 -1.21 -38.97
CA LEU A 88 22.75 -0.14 -39.15
C LEU A 88 24.16 -0.70 -39.40
N ASP A 89 24.49 -1.87 -38.85
CA ASP A 89 25.77 -2.57 -39.07
C ASP A 89 25.75 -3.46 -40.32
N SER A 90 24.57 -3.79 -40.86
CA SER A 90 24.47 -4.54 -42.11
C SER A 90 24.54 -3.58 -43.31
N ASP A 91 25.49 -3.79 -44.22
CA ASP A 91 25.50 -3.08 -45.50
C ASP A 91 24.21 -3.38 -46.28
N ALA A 92 23.73 -2.43 -47.08
CA ALA A 92 22.44 -2.56 -47.80
C ALA A 92 22.33 -3.83 -48.69
N GLU A 93 23.46 -4.42 -49.09
CA GLU A 93 23.52 -5.71 -49.77
C GLU A 93 23.25 -6.89 -48.84
N GLU A 94 23.76 -6.85 -47.60
CA GLU A 94 23.62 -7.91 -46.60
C GLU A 94 22.18 -8.00 -46.07
N ILE A 95 21.52 -6.85 -45.89
CA ILE A 95 20.09 -6.76 -45.53
C ILE A 95 19.22 -7.37 -46.63
N ASN A 96 19.48 -7.03 -47.89
CA ASN A 96 18.72 -7.57 -49.02
C ASN A 96 18.93 -9.08 -49.19
N GLN A 97 20.15 -9.57 -48.94
CA GLN A 97 20.45 -11.00 -49.00
C GLN A 97 19.73 -11.78 -47.89
N GLN A 98 19.73 -11.27 -46.65
CA GLN A 98 19.05 -11.91 -45.51
C GLN A 98 17.51 -11.87 -45.66
N LEU A 99 16.93 -10.78 -46.18
CA LEU A 99 15.50 -10.69 -46.48
C LEU A 99 15.08 -11.67 -47.59
N THR A 100 15.93 -11.86 -48.60
CA THR A 100 15.66 -12.81 -49.70
C THR A 100 15.71 -14.26 -49.22
N GLU A 101 16.63 -14.60 -48.32
CA GLU A 101 16.72 -15.95 -47.73
C GLU A 101 15.55 -16.28 -46.77
N LEU A 102 15.07 -15.29 -46.02
CA LEU A 102 13.89 -15.44 -45.16
C LEU A 102 12.59 -15.63 -45.97
N ILE A 103 12.44 -14.91 -47.09
CA ILE A 103 11.29 -15.06 -48.00
C ILE A 103 11.39 -16.38 -48.80
N GLY A 104 12.59 -16.78 -49.22
CA GLY A 104 12.83 -18.03 -49.94
C GLY A 104 12.61 -19.31 -49.12
N LYS A 105 12.77 -19.24 -47.79
CA LYS A 105 12.44 -20.36 -46.88
C LYS A 105 10.94 -20.45 -46.53
N GLY A 106 10.15 -19.43 -46.84
CA GLY A 106 8.70 -19.41 -46.64
C GLY A 106 7.87 -19.93 -47.83
N VAL A 107 8.51 -20.27 -48.95
CA VAL A 107 7.85 -20.83 -50.14
C VAL A 107 8.50 -22.18 -50.50
N LYS A 108 8.37 -23.16 -49.61
CA LYS A 108 8.30 -24.59 -49.92
C LYS A 108 7.48 -25.31 -48.86
#